data_AF-A0A2B8AND1-F1
#
_entry.id   AF-A0A2B8AND1-F1
#
_cell.length_a   1.000
_cell.length_b   1.000
_cell.length_c   1.000
_cell.angle_alpha   90.00
_cell.angle_beta   90.00
_cell.angle_gamma   90.00
#
_symmetry.space_group_name_H-M   'P 1'
#
loop_
_entity.id
_entity.type
_entity.pdbx_description
1 polymer ?
#
loop_
_entity_poly.entity_id
_entity_poly.type
_entity_poly.pdbx_seq_one_letter_code
_entity_poly.pdbx_strand_id
1 'polypeptide(L)'
;MDGEINLDAPGLIISKTAADLAQVGLGDRARVSIRGQESFVEVPVTALVDSSTLYAGVLSRASAAELIDQTGLVPQEIYVHSAAGFSPAQVRAALDKEVDRDLVTSVKDPDEVKGQAASEVRGMLSILYGLLALAVIVAILGIVNTLALSVIE
;
A
#
# COMPACT_ATOMS: atom_id res chain seq x y z
N MET A 1 0.36 -12.80 10.24
CA MET A 1 0.17 -13.59 9.00
C MET A 1 0.07 -15.04 9.38
N ASP A 2 -1.01 -15.68 8.94
CA ASP A 2 -1.31 -17.08 9.19
C ASP A 2 -1.50 -17.79 7.83
N GLY A 3 -0.90 -18.97 7.63
CA GLY A 3 -0.98 -19.73 6.38
C GLY A 3 0.21 -19.57 5.43
N GLU A 4 0.10 -20.14 4.23
CA GLU A 4 1.18 -20.21 3.23
C GLU A 4 0.80 -19.39 1.99
N ILE A 5 1.72 -18.52 1.55
CA ILE A 5 1.56 -17.73 0.33
C ILE A 5 2.15 -18.53 -0.82
N ASN A 6 1.27 -19.15 -1.60
CA ASN A 6 1.61 -19.78 -2.88
C ASN A 6 0.66 -19.22 -3.95
N LEU A 7 1.22 -18.51 -4.92
CA LEU A 7 0.46 -17.88 -6.01
C LEU A 7 0.42 -18.74 -7.29
N ASP A 8 1.20 -19.83 -7.32
CA ASP A 8 1.25 -20.78 -8.44
C ASP A 8 0.18 -21.87 -8.31
N ALA A 9 -0.18 -22.24 -7.08
CA ALA A 9 -1.31 -23.11 -6.79
C ALA A 9 -2.62 -22.31 -6.61
N PRO A 10 -3.79 -22.94 -6.87
CA PRO A 10 -5.08 -22.30 -6.60
C PRO A 10 -5.21 -21.89 -5.13
N GLY A 11 -5.50 -20.61 -4.89
CA GLY A 11 -5.60 -20.06 -3.55
C GLY A 11 -6.05 -18.60 -3.51
N LEU A 12 -6.64 -18.23 -2.38
CA LEU A 12 -7.00 -16.87 -2.02
C LEU A 12 -6.24 -16.45 -0.76
N ILE A 13 -5.55 -15.32 -0.86
CA ILE A 13 -4.99 -14.63 0.30
C ILE A 13 -5.96 -13.51 0.63
N ILE A 14 -6.48 -13.48 1.85
CA ILE A 14 -7.50 -12.49 2.23
C ILE A 14 -7.08 -11.77 3.52
N SER A 15 -7.44 -10.50 3.61
CA SER A 15 -7.25 -9.75 4.85
C SER A 15 -8.10 -10.32 5.98
N LYS A 16 -7.60 -10.30 7.22
CA LYS A 16 -8.41 -10.72 8.39
C LYS A 16 -9.75 -9.99 8.46
N THR A 17 -9.77 -8.67 8.20
CA THR A 17 -11.01 -7.88 8.17
C THR A 17 -11.99 -8.34 7.10
N ALA A 18 -11.53 -8.63 5.87
CA ALA A 18 -12.42 -9.13 4.83
C ALA A 18 -12.85 -10.59 5.09
N ALA A 19 -11.99 -11.40 5.70
CA ALA A 19 -12.29 -12.77 6.13
C ALA A 19 -13.43 -12.77 7.17
N ASP A 20 -13.35 -11.88 8.16
CA ASP A 20 -14.38 -11.70 9.19
C ASP A 20 -15.71 -11.25 8.55
N LEU A 21 -15.68 -10.31 7.60
CA LEU A 21 -16.89 -9.84 6.91
C LEU A 21 -17.52 -10.93 6.04
N ALA A 22 -16.69 -11.72 5.36
CA ALA A 22 -17.14 -12.83 4.52
C ALA A 22 -17.44 -14.10 5.33
N GLN A 23 -17.14 -14.13 6.63
CA GLN A 23 -17.29 -15.28 7.52
C GLN A 23 -16.53 -16.52 7.00
N VAL A 24 -15.30 -16.33 6.52
CA VAL A 24 -14.41 -17.40 6.02
C VAL A 24 -13.11 -17.42 6.81
N GLY A 25 -12.62 -18.62 7.13
CA GLY A 25 -11.35 -18.86 7.80
C GLY A 25 -10.29 -19.46 6.90
N LEU A 26 -9.10 -19.69 7.46
CA LEU A 26 -8.02 -20.40 6.79
C LEU A 26 -8.45 -21.83 6.44
N GLY A 27 -8.27 -22.24 5.19
CA GLY A 27 -8.68 -23.55 4.68
C GLY A 27 -10.12 -23.60 4.15
N ASP A 28 -10.97 -22.62 4.47
CA ASP A 28 -12.34 -22.56 3.95
C ASP A 28 -12.34 -22.22 2.46
N ARG A 29 -13.43 -22.57 1.76
CA ARG A 29 -13.65 -22.16 0.37
C ARG A 29 -14.41 -20.85 0.32
N ALA A 30 -13.78 -19.82 -0.24
CA ALA A 30 -14.41 -18.54 -0.48
C ALA A 30 -14.90 -18.46 -1.93
N ARG A 31 -16.06 -17.85 -2.13
CA ARG A 31 -16.57 -17.52 -3.46
C ARG A 31 -16.00 -16.18 -3.91
N VAL A 32 -15.24 -16.21 -5.00
CA VAL A 32 -14.62 -15.01 -5.58
C VAL A 32 -15.24 -14.75 -6.95
N SER A 33 -15.67 -13.51 -7.17
CA SER A 33 -16.13 -13.03 -8.47
C SER A 33 -15.37 -11.77 -8.85
N ILE A 34 -15.29 -11.51 -10.15
CA ILE A 34 -14.73 -10.27 -10.67
C ILE A 34 -15.87 -9.27 -10.82
N ARG A 35 -15.66 -8.05 -10.33
CA ARG A 35 -16.64 -6.98 -10.46
C ARG A 35 -16.99 -6.79 -11.94
N GLY A 36 -18.27 -6.95 -12.27
CA GLY A 36 -18.78 -6.85 -13.65
C GLY A 36 -18.94 -8.19 -14.37
N GLN A 37 -18.61 -9.32 -13.73
CA GLN A 37 -18.91 -10.66 -14.21
C GLN A 37 -19.89 -11.37 -13.25
N GLU A 38 -20.80 -12.16 -13.82
CA GLU A 38 -21.70 -13.02 -13.03
C GLU A 38 -21.06 -14.35 -12.61
N SER A 39 -19.97 -14.72 -13.27
CA SER A 39 -19.20 -15.93 -12.97
C SER A 39 -18.43 -15.80 -11.67
N PHE A 40 -18.34 -16.92 -10.94
CA PHE A 40 -17.58 -17.03 -9.71
C PHE A 40 -16.75 -18.30 -9.72
N VAL A 41 -15.67 -18.29 -8.93
CA VAL A 41 -14.85 -19.46 -8.64
C VAL A 41 -14.83 -19.67 -7.14
N GLU A 42 -14.87 -20.93 -6.72
CA GLU A 42 -14.66 -21.28 -5.32
C GLU A 42 -13.20 -21.65 -5.11
N VAL A 43 -12.52 -20.93 -4.22
CA VAL A 43 -11.09 -21.06 -4.00
C VAL A 43 -10.78 -21.22 -2.52
N PRO A 44 -9.82 -22.08 -2.15
CA PRO A 44 -9.41 -22.23 -0.76
C PRO A 44 -8.70 -20.97 -0.27
N VAL A 45 -9.01 -20.56 0.95
CA VAL A 45 -8.29 -19.50 1.66
C VAL A 45 -6.96 -20.09 2.16
N THR A 46 -5.85 -19.71 1.55
CA THR A 46 -4.53 -20.29 1.84
C THR A 46 -3.70 -19.44 2.81
N ALA A 47 -4.03 -18.15 2.93
CA ALA A 47 -3.41 -17.28 3.93
C ALA A 47 -4.34 -16.14 4.38
N LEU A 48 -4.22 -15.80 5.67
CA LEU A 48 -4.81 -14.64 6.30
C LEU A 48 -3.72 -13.62 6.63
N VAL A 49 -3.88 -12.42 6.08
CA VAL A 49 -2.92 -11.33 6.27
C VAL A 49 -3.51 -10.20 7.10
N ASP A 50 -2.68 -9.62 7.94
CA ASP A 50 -3.00 -8.37 8.64
C ASP A 50 -2.90 -7.25 7.58
N SER A 51 -4.00 -6.88 6.93
CA SER A 51 -3.95 -5.93 5.81
C SER A 51 -3.81 -4.48 6.28
N SER A 52 -2.91 -3.75 5.64
CA SER A 52 -3.05 -2.30 5.47
C SER A 52 -4.05 -2.05 4.33
N THR A 53 -5.20 -1.45 4.67
CA THR A 53 -6.21 -0.66 3.91
C THR A 53 -6.35 -0.68 2.37
N LEU A 54 -5.41 -1.19 1.57
CA LEU A 54 -5.37 -1.03 0.11
C LEU A 54 -5.94 -2.23 -0.67
N TYR A 55 -5.92 -3.45 -0.13
CA TYR A 55 -6.44 -4.63 -0.84
C TYR A 55 -7.22 -5.58 0.10
N ALA A 56 -8.45 -5.92 -0.29
CA ALA A 56 -9.29 -6.87 0.46
C ALA A 56 -8.74 -8.31 0.41
N GLY A 57 -8.10 -8.67 -0.70
CA GLY A 57 -7.43 -9.95 -0.91
C GLY A 57 -6.67 -10.01 -2.24
N VAL A 58 -5.88 -11.05 -2.42
CA VAL A 58 -5.09 -11.38 -3.62
C VAL A 58 -5.47 -12.78 -4.08
N LEU A 59 -5.82 -12.92 -5.36
CA LEU A 59 -6.14 -14.21 -5.97
C LEU A 59 -4.92 -14.77 -6.70
N SER A 60 -4.65 -16.07 -6.54
CA SER A 60 -3.58 -16.77 -7.27
C SER A 60 -3.78 -16.71 -8.79
N ARG A 61 -2.70 -16.85 -9.56
CA ARG A 61 -2.78 -16.84 -11.03
C ARG A 61 -3.61 -18.00 -11.55
N ALA A 62 -3.45 -19.19 -10.95
CA ALA A 62 -4.19 -20.39 -11.32
C ALA A 62 -5.70 -20.18 -11.17
N SER A 63 -6.14 -19.60 -10.06
CA SER A 63 -7.55 -19.30 -9.83
C SER A 63 -8.09 -18.14 -10.67
N ALA A 64 -7.27 -17.13 -10.94
CA ALA A 64 -7.67 -16.01 -11.79
C ALA A 64 -7.90 -16.45 -13.25
N ALA A 65 -7.15 -17.44 -13.73
CA ALA A 65 -7.31 -17.99 -15.08
C ALA A 65 -8.66 -18.70 -15.31
N GLU A 66 -9.35 -19.15 -14.25
CA GLU A 66 -10.70 -19.73 -14.35
C GLU A 66 -11.79 -18.66 -14.51
N LEU A 67 -11.53 -17.44 -14.03
CA LEU A 67 -12.46 -16.32 -14.09
C LEU A 67 -12.22 -15.42 -15.31
N ILE A 68 -11.00 -15.41 -15.85
CA ILE A 68 -10.60 -14.46 -16.87
C ILE A 68 -10.10 -15.20 -18.11
N ASP A 69 -10.75 -14.92 -19.25
CA ASP A 69 -10.18 -15.28 -20.55
C ASP A 69 -8.90 -14.43 -20.76
N GLN A 70 -7.74 -15.10 -20.75
CA GLN A 70 -6.43 -14.45 -20.72
C GLN A 70 -6.15 -13.61 -21.97
N THR A 71 -6.99 -13.70 -23.00
CA THR A 71 -6.86 -12.99 -24.27
C THR A 71 -7.05 -11.46 -24.17
N GLY A 72 -7.51 -10.93 -23.03
CA GLY A 72 -7.73 -9.48 -22.83
C GLY A 72 -7.05 -8.84 -21.62
N LEU A 73 -6.22 -9.56 -20.87
CA LEU A 73 -5.56 -9.02 -19.68
C LEU A 73 -4.32 -8.22 -20.03
N VAL A 74 -4.38 -6.91 -19.79
CA VAL A 74 -3.20 -6.03 -19.80
C VAL A 74 -2.79 -5.81 -18.34
N PRO A 75 -1.64 -6.34 -17.89
CA PRO A 75 -1.13 -6.06 -16.55
C PRO A 75 -0.99 -4.55 -16.35
N GLN A 76 -1.67 -4.00 -15.34
CA GLN A 76 -1.53 -2.58 -14.99
C GLN A 76 -0.28 -2.34 -14.15
N GLU A 77 0.09 -3.32 -13.32
CA GLU A 77 1.24 -3.27 -12.43
C GLU A 77 1.91 -4.64 -12.37
N ILE A 78 3.24 -4.65 -12.31
CA ILE A 78 4.04 -5.86 -12.11
C ILE A 78 4.95 -5.60 -10.92
N TYR A 79 4.84 -6.46 -9.91
CA TYR A 79 5.67 -6.41 -8.72
C TYR A 79 6.83 -7.39 -8.89
N VAL A 80 8.04 -6.93 -8.62
CA VAL A 80 9.26 -7.73 -8.72
C VAL A 80 9.93 -7.78 -7.36
N HIS A 81 10.29 -8.99 -6.91
CA HIS A 81 11.10 -9.19 -5.72
C HIS A 81 12.53 -9.54 -6.12
N SER A 82 13.52 -8.86 -5.52
CA SER A 82 14.92 -9.16 -5.75
C SER A 82 15.30 -10.52 -5.16
N ALA A 83 15.96 -11.37 -5.95
CA ALA A 83 16.55 -12.59 -5.43
C ALA A 83 17.66 -12.29 -4.41
N ALA A 84 17.93 -13.24 -3.50
CA ALA A 84 19.00 -13.11 -2.51
C ALA A 84 20.34 -12.83 -3.20
N GLY A 85 21.06 -11.81 -2.72
CA GLY A 85 22.37 -11.39 -3.27
C GLY A 85 22.31 -10.29 -4.32
N PHE A 86 21.13 -9.86 -4.76
CA PHE A 86 20.97 -8.68 -5.62
C PHE A 86 20.42 -7.50 -4.82
N SER A 87 21.02 -6.32 -4.99
CA SER A 87 20.48 -5.10 -4.40
C SER A 87 19.30 -4.57 -5.23
N PRO A 88 18.33 -3.87 -4.61
CA PRO A 88 17.22 -3.24 -5.34
C PRO A 88 17.69 -2.34 -6.49
N ALA A 89 18.77 -1.58 -6.28
CA ALA A 89 19.37 -0.73 -7.30
C ALA A 89 19.91 -1.50 -8.51
N GLN A 90 20.51 -2.69 -8.29
CA GLN A 90 20.99 -3.54 -9.37
C GLN A 90 19.82 -4.11 -10.20
N VAL A 91 18.76 -4.56 -9.52
CA VAL A 91 17.56 -5.06 -10.20
C VAL A 91 16.87 -3.96 -10.98
N ARG A 92 16.74 -2.75 -10.39
CA ARG A 92 16.18 -1.58 -11.06
C ARG A 92 16.94 -1.23 -12.33
N ALA A 93 18.27 -1.10 -12.25
CA ALA A 93 19.07 -0.75 -13.42
C ALA A 93 18.96 -1.79 -14.56
N ALA A 94 18.81 -3.08 -14.21
CA ALA A 94 18.57 -4.12 -15.19
C ALA A 94 17.17 -4.01 -15.81
N LEU A 95 16.14 -3.76 -15.00
CA LEU A 95 14.77 -3.57 -15.48
C LEU A 95 14.64 -2.33 -16.37
N ASP A 96 15.19 -1.20 -15.93
CA ASP A 96 15.19 0.07 -16.69
C ASP A 96 15.76 -0.13 -18.09
N LYS A 97 16.85 -0.92 -18.23
CA LYS A 97 17.48 -1.21 -19.53
C LYS A 97 16.60 -2.06 -20.46
N GLU A 98 15.85 -3.01 -19.91
CA GLU A 98 14.99 -3.89 -20.70
C GLU A 98 13.68 -3.20 -21.09
N VAL A 99 13.13 -2.35 -20.22
CA VAL A 99 11.89 -1.59 -20.49
C VAL A 99 12.13 -0.29 -21.27
N ASP A 100 13.39 0.15 -21.45
CA ASP A 100 13.74 1.35 -22.23
C ASP A 100 13.24 1.31 -23.68
N ARG A 101 12.94 0.11 -24.21
CA ARG A 101 12.35 -0.08 -25.54
C ARG A 101 10.83 0.17 -25.58
N ASP A 102 10.17 0.17 -24.43
CA ASP A 102 8.73 0.37 -24.26
C ASP A 102 8.45 1.69 -23.53
N LEU A 103 8.23 2.77 -24.30
CA LEU A 103 8.05 4.17 -23.86
C LEU A 103 6.91 4.45 -22.85
N VAL A 104 6.19 3.43 -22.37
CA VAL A 104 4.99 3.56 -21.55
C VAL A 104 5.17 2.93 -20.15
N THR A 105 6.26 2.21 -19.90
CA THR A 105 6.49 1.49 -18.64
C THR A 105 7.51 2.22 -17.78
N SER A 106 7.11 2.63 -16.57
CA SER A 106 7.99 3.30 -15.61
C SER A 106 8.23 2.40 -14.40
N VAL A 107 9.50 2.14 -14.07
CA VAL A 107 9.88 1.40 -12.87
C VAL A 107 9.81 2.33 -11.66
N LYS A 108 9.02 1.95 -10.65
CA LYS A 108 8.89 2.68 -9.38
C LYS A 108 9.56 1.92 -8.25
N ASP A 109 10.24 2.63 -7.37
CA ASP A 109 10.85 2.04 -6.18
C ASP A 109 9.81 1.96 -5.03
N PRO A 110 9.79 0.89 -4.23
CA PRO A 110 8.99 0.84 -3.01
C PRO A 110 9.23 2.03 -2.06
N ASP A 111 10.42 2.65 -2.05
CA ASP A 111 10.68 3.85 -1.24
C ASP A 111 9.96 5.11 -1.79
N GLU A 112 9.73 5.19 -3.10
CA GLU A 112 8.91 6.26 -3.70
C GLU A 112 7.43 6.09 -3.33
N VAL A 113 6.96 4.84 -3.22
CA VAL A 113 5.57 4.52 -2.84
C VAL A 113 5.33 4.73 -1.34
N LYS A 114 6.30 4.39 -0.47
CA LYS A 114 6.19 4.59 0.98
C LYS A 114 6.48 6.02 1.42
N GLY A 115 7.35 6.73 0.70
CA GLY A 115 7.77 8.08 1.05
C GLY A 115 6.67 9.13 0.94
N GLN A 116 5.71 8.93 0.02
CA GLN A 116 4.71 9.95 -0.31
C GLN A 116 3.73 10.22 0.84
N ALA A 117 3.15 9.17 1.45
CA ALA A 117 2.22 9.33 2.57
C ALA A 117 2.91 9.93 3.81
N ALA A 118 4.12 9.46 4.11
CA ALA A 118 4.90 10.01 5.22
C ALA A 118 5.31 11.47 4.97
N SER A 119 5.55 11.85 3.71
CA SER A 119 5.88 13.22 3.32
C SER A 119 4.69 14.17 3.47
N GLU A 120 3.50 13.73 3.11
CA GLU A 120 2.27 14.51 3.28
C GLU A 120 1.97 14.79 4.76
N VAL A 121 2.10 13.77 5.62
CA VAL A 121 1.96 13.93 7.08
C VAL A 121 3.02 14.88 7.64
N ARG A 122 4.28 14.78 7.20
CA ARG A 122 5.34 15.73 7.60
C ARG A 122 5.02 17.16 7.16
N GLY A 123 4.43 17.35 5.99
CA GLY A 123 3.96 18.66 5.52
C GLY A 123 2.91 19.25 6.45
N MET A 124 1.87 18.47 6.79
CA MET A 124 0.84 18.88 7.74
C MET A 124 1.43 19.22 9.12
N LEU A 125 2.33 18.38 9.65
CA LEU A 125 3.01 18.63 10.92
C LEU A 125 3.88 19.89 10.88
N SER A 126 4.53 20.18 9.76
CA SER A 126 5.35 21.38 9.60
C SER A 126 4.50 22.65 9.66
N ILE A 127 3.30 22.64 9.08
CA ILE A 127 2.34 23.74 9.21
C ILE A 127 1.92 23.91 10.67
N LEU A 128 1.57 22.82 11.36
CA LEU A 128 1.21 22.85 12.77
C LEU A 128 2.34 23.39 13.65
N TYR A 129 3.59 23.00 13.39
CA TYR A 129 4.74 23.54 14.10
C TYR A 129 5.01 25.01 13.77
N GLY A 130 4.78 25.45 12.53
CA GLY A 130 4.85 26.86 12.15
C GLY A 130 3.80 27.71 12.89
N LEU A 131 2.56 27.24 12.93
CA LEU A 131 1.47 27.90 13.66
C LEU A 131 1.72 27.90 15.18
N LEU A 132 2.25 26.80 15.73
CA LEU A 132 2.62 26.69 17.13
C LEU A 132 3.74 27.69 17.48
N ALA A 133 4.79 27.76 16.67
CA ALA A 133 5.89 28.71 16.87
C ALA A 133 5.38 30.16 16.83
N LEU A 134 4.50 30.49 15.88
CA LEU A 134 3.87 31.81 15.80
C LEU A 134 3.04 32.11 17.06
N ALA A 135 2.24 31.16 17.54
CA ALA A 135 1.44 31.31 18.74
C ALA A 135 2.31 31.59 19.98
N VAL A 136 3.44 30.88 20.12
CA VAL A 136 4.41 31.11 21.20
C VAL A 136 5.01 32.52 21.13
N ILE A 137 5.37 33.01 19.94
CA ILE A 137 5.90 34.37 19.76
C ILE A 137 4.87 35.41 20.20
N VAL A 138 3.62 35.29 19.76
CA VAL A 138 2.54 36.22 20.14
C VAL A 138 2.32 36.20 21.65
N ALA A 139 2.33 35.02 22.27
CA ALA A 139 2.20 34.87 23.72
C ALA A 139 3.33 35.59 24.48
N ILE A 140 4.59 35.42 24.06
CA ILE A 140 5.74 36.09 24.68
C ILE A 140 5.62 37.61 24.55
N LEU A 141 5.24 38.11 23.37
CA LEU A 141 5.02 39.56 23.16
C LEU A 141 3.93 40.11 24.09
N GLY A 142 2.84 39.36 24.27
CA GLY A 142 1.79 39.72 25.23
C GLY A 142 2.31 39.82 26.67
N ILE A 143 3.10 38.83 27.11
CA ILE A 143 3.71 38.83 28.45
C ILE A 143 4.64 40.03 28.62
N VAL A 144 5.53 40.29 27.67
CA VAL A 144 6.47 41.42 27.72
C VAL A 144 5.72 42.75 27.82
N ASN A 145 4.60 42.90 27.11
CA ASN A 145 3.78 44.11 27.19
C ASN A 145 3.18 44.31 28.59
N THR A 146 2.71 43.23 29.24
CA THR A 146 2.21 43.31 30.62
C THR A 146 3.31 43.64 31.62
N LEU A 147 4.50 43.08 31.45
CA LEU A 147 5.66 43.34 32.33
C LEU A 147 6.21 44.75 32.15
N ALA A 148 6.33 45.23 30.91
CA ALA A 148 6.84 46.57 30.61
C ALA A 148 6.00 47.66 31.27
N LEU A 149 4.68 47.51 31.28
CA LEU A 149 3.78 48.43 31.97
C LEU A 149 4.01 48.41 33.49
N SER A 150 4.18 47.21 34.08
CA SER A 150 4.38 47.05 35.53
C SER A 150 5.70 47.58 36.11
N VAL A 151 6.70 47.88 35.26
CA VAL A 151 8.00 48.42 35.70
C VAL A 151 8.04 49.95 35.65
N ILE A 152 7.13 50.57 34.88
CA ILE A 152 7.08 52.03 34.69
C ILE A 152 6.09 52.67 35.69
N GLU A 153 5.17 51.90 36.26
CA GLU A 153 4.45 52.22 37.50
C GLU A 153 5.33 52.02 38.75
#